data_AF-A0A946TPK4-F1
#
_entry.id   AF-A0A946TPK4-F1
#
_cell.length_a   1.000
_cell.length_b   1.000
_cell.length_c   1.000
_cell.angle_alpha   90.00
_cell.angle_beta   90.00
_cell.angle_gamma   90.00
#
_symmetry.space_group_name_H-M   'P 1'
#
loop_
_entity.id
_entity.type
_entity.pdbx_description
1 polymer ?
#
loop_
_entity_poly.entity_id
_entity_poly.type
_entity_poly.pdbx_seq_one_letter_code
_entity_poly.pdbx_strand_id
1 'polypeptide(L)'
;AGTDGWDMLHQLIATASAPTFFPAFQHPDGREYVDGAIVANNPSKIAVTEARNLFPHRQIGCIISLGAGKPLSKPRDLPFGQLFKAGMLWTDDIDT
;
A
#
# COMPACT_ATOMS: atom_id res chain seq x y z
N ALA A 1 -13.04 3.39 -9.11
CA ALA A 1 -11.68 3.72 -8.68
C ALA A 1 -11.35 5.15 -9.09
N GLY A 2 -11.34 6.10 -8.13
CA GLY A 2 -10.84 7.47 -8.31
C GLY A 2 -11.50 8.35 -9.40
N THR A 3 -12.82 8.27 -9.60
CA THR A 3 -13.52 8.98 -10.70
C THR A 3 -14.41 10.13 -10.21
N ASP A 4 -14.31 10.49 -8.94
CA ASP A 4 -15.32 11.30 -8.25
C ASP A 4 -15.20 12.81 -8.58
N GLY A 5 -14.37 13.17 -9.57
CA GLY A 5 -14.07 14.55 -9.94
C GLY A 5 -13.17 15.28 -8.94
N TRP A 6 -12.59 14.56 -7.99
CA TRP A 6 -11.74 15.13 -6.94
C TRP A 6 -10.35 15.42 -7.44
N ASP A 7 -9.78 16.52 -6.96
CA ASP A 7 -8.37 16.80 -7.17
C ASP A 7 -7.48 15.66 -6.63
N MET A 8 -6.44 15.31 -7.38
CA MET A 8 -5.56 14.19 -7.06
C MET A 8 -4.89 14.39 -5.70
N LEU A 9 -4.47 15.61 -5.37
CA LEU A 9 -3.81 15.90 -4.10
C LEU A 9 -4.75 15.63 -2.91
N HIS A 10 -6.02 16.01 -3.02
CA HIS A 10 -7.01 15.70 -1.98
C HIS A 10 -7.22 14.20 -1.81
N GLN A 11 -7.27 13.43 -2.90
CA GLN A 11 -7.36 11.97 -2.82
C GLN A 11 -6.15 11.35 -2.09
N LEU A 12 -4.94 11.84 -2.41
CA LEU A 12 -3.69 11.39 -1.78
C LEU A 12 -3.63 11.75 -0.30
N ILE A 13 -4.02 12.97 0.07
CA ILE A 13 -4.07 13.40 1.47
C ILE A 13 -5.09 12.55 2.25
N ALA A 14 -6.28 12.36 1.69
CA ALA A 14 -7.34 11.58 2.34
C ALA A 14 -6.89 10.14 2.66
N THR A 15 -6.23 9.46 1.73
CA THR A 15 -5.76 8.08 1.96
C THR A 15 -4.52 8.01 2.85
N ALA A 16 -3.78 9.09 3.06
CA ALA A 16 -2.54 9.13 3.85
C ALA A 16 -2.72 9.72 5.25
N SER A 17 -3.94 10.13 5.62
CA SER A 17 -4.28 10.72 6.92
C SER A 17 -4.27 9.68 8.04
N ALA A 18 -3.08 9.19 8.39
CA ALA A 18 -2.87 8.14 9.40
C ALA A 18 -3.33 8.62 10.79
N PRO A 19 -4.28 7.92 11.45
CA PRO A 19 -4.71 8.27 12.79
C PRO A 19 -3.51 8.35 13.73
N THR A 20 -3.56 9.28 14.69
CA THR A 20 -2.49 9.62 15.64
C THR A 20 -1.29 10.38 15.05
N PHE A 21 -1.06 10.34 13.73
CA PHE A 21 0.03 11.09 13.08
C PHE A 21 -0.46 12.36 12.39
N PHE A 22 -1.58 12.26 11.66
CA PHE A 22 -2.15 13.34 10.87
C PHE A 22 -3.62 13.57 11.23
N PRO A 23 -4.14 14.80 11.05
CA PRO A 23 -5.57 15.04 11.13
C PRO A 23 -6.30 14.31 10.00
N ALA A 24 -7.54 13.93 10.26
CA ALA A 24 -8.43 13.42 9.23
C ALA A 24 -8.71 14.50 8.17
N PHE A 25 -8.82 14.08 6.92
CA PHE A 25 -9.11 14.98 5.81
C PHE A 25 -10.60 15.30 5.77
N GLN A 26 -10.92 16.58 5.88
CA GLN A 26 -12.28 17.08 5.82
C GLN A 26 -12.62 17.51 4.39
N HIS A 27 -13.49 16.75 3.74
CA HIS A 27 -13.91 17.06 2.38
C HIS A 27 -15.02 18.14 2.38
N PRO A 28 -15.08 19.05 1.38
CA PRO A 28 -16.07 20.13 1.33
C PRO A 28 -17.55 19.70 1.36
N ASP A 29 -17.85 18.43 1.05
CA ASP A 29 -19.20 17.87 1.17
C ASP A 29 -19.56 17.40 2.59
N GLY A 30 -18.69 17.65 3.58
CA GLY A 30 -18.92 17.32 4.98
C GLY A 30 -18.51 15.91 5.38
N ARG A 31 -17.91 15.12 4.47
CA ARG A 31 -17.36 13.80 4.81
C ARG A 31 -15.93 13.92 5.35
N GLU A 32 -15.62 13.09 6.32
CA GLU A 32 -14.29 12.98 6.92
C GLU A 32 -13.61 11.67 6.49
N TYR A 33 -12.33 11.76 6.15
CA TYR A 33 -11.53 10.65 5.65
C TYR A 33 -10.27 10.45 6.49
N VAL A 34 -9.93 9.19 6.69
CA VAL A 34 -8.76 8.74 7.42
C VAL A 34 -8.01 7.72 6.55
N ASP A 35 -6.78 7.42 6.93
CA ASP A 35 -5.89 6.54 6.16
C ASP A 35 -6.54 5.21 5.76
N GLY A 36 -6.36 4.86 4.49
CA GLY A 36 -6.88 3.62 3.91
C GLY A 36 -6.32 2.36 4.56
N ALA A 37 -5.15 2.43 5.23
CA ALA A 37 -4.54 1.34 5.96
C ALA A 37 -5.41 0.79 7.10
N ILE A 38 -6.35 1.58 7.62
CA ILE A 38 -7.36 1.12 8.59
C ILE A 38 -8.23 0.03 8.00
N VAL A 39 -8.64 0.19 6.73
CA VAL A 39 -9.48 -0.78 6.02
C VAL A 39 -8.63 -1.85 5.35
N ALA A 40 -7.55 -1.43 4.67
CA ALA A 40 -6.66 -2.33 3.94
C ALA A 40 -5.24 -1.76 3.82
N ASN A 41 -4.36 -2.19 4.72
CA ASN A 41 -2.92 -1.92 4.63
C ASN A 41 -2.19 -2.73 3.53
N ASN A 42 -2.93 -3.60 2.82
CA ASN A 42 -2.53 -4.15 1.53
C ASN A 42 -3.76 -4.11 0.60
N PRO A 43 -3.83 -3.15 -0.35
CA PRO A 43 -5.02 -2.95 -1.18
C PRO A 43 -5.15 -3.99 -2.31
N SER A 44 -4.23 -4.95 -2.45
CA SER A 44 -4.21 -5.89 -3.60
C SER A 44 -5.51 -6.69 -3.73
N LYS A 45 -6.12 -7.09 -2.62
CA LYS A 45 -7.41 -7.81 -2.64
C LYS A 45 -8.55 -6.93 -3.15
N ILE A 46 -8.56 -5.66 -2.75
CA ILE A 46 -9.54 -4.67 -3.21
C ILE A 46 -9.35 -4.47 -4.71
N ALA A 47 -8.11 -4.25 -5.17
CA ALA A 47 -7.79 -4.08 -6.58
C ALA A 47 -8.23 -5.27 -7.45
N VAL A 48 -8.03 -6.51 -6.99
CA VAL A 48 -8.50 -7.71 -7.72
C VAL A 48 -10.02 -7.76 -7.81
N THR A 49 -10.71 -7.38 -6.74
CA THR A 49 -12.18 -7.37 -6.70
C THR A 49 -12.72 -6.32 -7.68
N GLU A 50 -12.16 -5.11 -7.65
CA GLU A 50 -12.53 -4.04 -8.58
C GLU A 50 -12.20 -4.40 -10.03
N ALA A 51 -11.05 -5.00 -10.31
CA ALA A 51 -10.67 -5.43 -11.66
C ALA A 51 -11.65 -6.47 -12.22
N ARG A 52 -12.10 -7.42 -11.41
CA ARG A 52 -13.13 -8.39 -11.82
C ARG A 52 -14.49 -7.75 -12.09
N ASN A 53 -14.85 -6.72 -11.32
CA ASN A 53 -16.09 -5.99 -11.53
C ASN A 53 -16.05 -5.14 -12.79
N LEU A 54 -14.91 -4.49 -13.06
CA LEU A 54 -14.71 -3.64 -14.24
C LEU A 54 -14.51 -4.45 -15.53
N PHE A 55 -13.85 -5.62 -15.43
CA PHE A 55 -13.49 -6.45 -16.57
C PHE A 55 -13.91 -7.91 -16.36
N PRO A 56 -15.22 -8.21 -16.33
CA PRO A 56 -15.75 -9.52 -15.90
C PRO A 56 -15.29 -10.70 -16.76
N HIS A 57 -14.93 -10.45 -18.02
CA HIS A 57 -14.50 -11.49 -18.97
C HIS A 57 -13.00 -11.47 -19.24
N ARG A 58 -12.23 -10.62 -18.55
CA ARG A 58 -10.78 -10.53 -18.72
C ARG A 58 -10.09 -11.28 -17.58
N GLN A 59 -9.28 -12.26 -17.94
CA GLN A 59 -8.45 -12.96 -16.98
C GLN A 59 -7.30 -12.07 -16.50
N ILE A 60 -7.01 -12.13 -15.20
CA ILE A 60 -5.84 -11.49 -14.60
C ILE A 60 -4.65 -12.42 -14.81
N GLY A 61 -3.66 -11.98 -15.58
CA GLY A 61 -2.47 -12.81 -15.89
C GLY A 61 -1.48 -12.91 -14.73
N CYS A 62 -1.27 -11.82 -13.99
CA CYS A 62 -0.44 -11.81 -12.78
C CYS A 62 -0.87 -10.67 -11.85
N ILE A 63 -0.46 -10.76 -10.58
CA ILE A 63 -0.64 -9.72 -9.56
C ILE A 63 0.71 -9.53 -8.88
N ILE A 64 1.17 -8.28 -8.82
CA ILE A 64 2.39 -7.91 -8.09
C ILE A 64 1.97 -7.01 -6.93
N SER A 65 2.26 -7.45 -5.70
CA SER A 65 1.98 -6.69 -4.48
C SER A 65 3.29 -6.17 -3.89
N LEU A 66 3.45 -4.86 -3.83
CA LEU A 66 4.65 -4.21 -3.31
C LEU A 66 4.40 -3.69 -1.90
N GLY A 67 5.13 -4.22 -0.91
CA GLY A 67 5.03 -3.79 0.49
C GLY A 67 6.16 -2.84 0.92
N ALA A 68 5.92 -2.05 1.96
CA ALA A 68 6.92 -1.14 2.55
C ALA A 68 7.86 -1.79 3.59
N GLY A 69 7.91 -3.13 3.62
CA GLY A 69 8.67 -3.90 4.61
C GLY A 69 7.91 -4.11 5.93
N LYS A 70 8.48 -4.95 6.80
CA LYS A 70 8.00 -5.19 8.17
C LYS A 70 9.13 -4.90 9.15
N PRO A 71 8.83 -4.41 10.37
CA PRO A 71 9.83 -4.29 11.42
C PRO A 71 10.49 -5.64 11.67
N LEU A 72 11.80 -5.64 11.91
CA LEU A 72 12.50 -6.85 12.33
C LEU A 72 11.98 -7.24 13.73
N SER A 73 11.47 -8.46 13.85
CA SER A 73 10.88 -8.98 15.10
C SER A 73 11.92 -9.21 16.21
N LYS A 74 13.22 -9.11 15.91
CA LYS A 74 14.34 -9.09 16.85
C LYS A 74 15.38 -8.10 16.34
N PRO A 75 16.01 -7.28 17.20
CA PRO A 75 17.28 -6.64 16.86
C PRO A 75 18.24 -7.75 16.45
N ARG A 76 18.63 -7.79 15.18
CA ARG A 76 19.74 -8.61 14.76
C ARG A 76 20.97 -7.78 15.10
N ASP A 77 21.65 -8.12 16.18
CA ASP A 77 22.98 -7.61 16.56
C ASP A 77 24.02 -8.10 15.53
N LEU A 78 23.81 -7.78 14.25
CA LEU A 78 24.76 -8.09 13.20
C LEU A 78 25.68 -6.87 13.05
N PRO A 79 27.00 -7.03 13.26
CA PRO A 79 27.94 -5.96 13.02
C PRO A 79 27.81 -5.48 11.57
N PHE A 80 27.97 -4.17 11.36
CA PHE A 80 27.73 -3.44 10.10
C PHE A 80 28.26 -4.17 8.83
N GLY A 81 29.37 -4.91 8.94
CA GLY A 81 29.94 -5.70 7.84
C GLY A 81 29.16 -6.95 7.40
N GLN A 82 28.17 -7.43 8.16
CA GLN A 82 27.37 -8.62 7.82
C GLN A 82 26.01 -8.30 7.21
N LEU A 83 25.56 -7.03 7.25
CA LEU A 83 24.34 -6.58 6.55
C LEU A 83 24.43 -6.81 5.03
N PHE A 84 25.60 -6.60 4.44
CA PHE A 84 25.85 -6.84 3.02
C PHE A 84 25.94 -8.33 2.66
N LYS A 85 26.31 -9.19 3.62
CA LYS A 85 26.43 -10.65 3.41
C LYS A 85 25.10 -11.39 3.53
N ALA A 86 24.09 -10.76 4.15
CA ALA A 86 22.77 -11.33 4.40
C ALA A 86 21.74 -11.03 3.29
N GLY A 87 22.17 -10.71 2.06
CA GLY A 87 21.29 -10.59 0.90
C GLY A 87 20.31 -9.41 0.94
N MET A 88 20.57 -8.39 1.77
CA MET A 88 19.68 -7.25 1.95
C MET A 88 19.92 -6.16 0.88
N LEU A 89 20.04 -6.58 -0.38
CA LEU A 89 19.99 -5.68 -1.54
C LEU A 89 19.59 -6.52 -2.77
N TRP A 90 18.28 -6.72 -2.94
CA TRP A 90 17.63 -6.88 -4.24
C TRP A 90 18.33 -7.79 -5.26
N THR A 91 18.28 -9.11 -5.07
CA THR A 91 18.16 -10.14 -6.11
C THR A 91 18.00 -11.47 -5.39
N ASP A 92 16.76 -11.96 -5.24
CA ASP A 92 16.47 -13.39 -5.00
C ASP A 92 14.98 -13.73 -5.28
N ASP A 93 14.13 -12.76 -5.68
CA ASP A 93 12.75 -13.02 -6.12
C ASP A 93 12.53 -12.73 -7.63
N ILE A 94 13.55 -12.97 -8.47
CA ILE A 94 13.38 -13.16 -9.92
C ILE A 94 13.82 -14.60 -10.21
N ASP A 95 12.90 -15.37 -10.78
CA ASP A 95 12.90 -16.80 -11.12
C ASP A 95 12.41 -17.77 -10.03
N THR A 96 11.08 -18.00 -9.97
CA THR A 96 10.44 -19.22 -10.51
C THR A 96 8.93 -18.99 -10.67
#